data_AF-A0A2M9WJK3-F1
#
_entry.id   AF-A0A2M9WJK3-F1
#
_cell.length_a   1.000
_cell.length_b   1.000
_cell.length_c   1.000
_cell.angle_alpha   90.00
_cell.angle_beta   90.00
_cell.angle_gamma   90.00
#
_symmetry.space_group_name_H-M   'P 1'
#
loop_
_entity.id
_entity.type
_entity.pdbx_description
1 polymer ?
#
loop_
_entity_poly.entity_id
_entity_poly.type
_entity_poly.pdbx_seq_one_letter_code
_entity_poly.pdbx_strand_id
1 'polypeptide(L)'
;MKKILTALVAILTSGILGLTAISNTKTVKANENDTPVVTLGTSLTSSQKQGTINTLTQSLNGSNYTTITITGADLVKYLNPSGYDFTNNSGVWSSAMIQKTSSGSGINVHILPYNGHNNITTITANQYKNAALTAGISDADIYVTSATPIDGSGALAGVYAAYAKNGNSLNQNQINAAQTEMNTLSKITSQNKGKDGYSDAQLNNAIAGAKKEMAK
;
A
#
# COMPACT_ATOMS: atom_id res chain seq x y z
N MET A 1 -24.88 -78.09 -31.28
CA MET A 1 -24.13 -79.28 -30.81
C MET A 1 -22.84 -78.82 -30.14
N LYS A 2 -22.48 -79.42 -28.99
CA LYS A 2 -21.21 -79.28 -28.22
C LYS A 2 -21.01 -77.94 -27.48
N LYS A 3 -21.40 -77.84 -26.20
CA LYS A 3 -20.68 -78.22 -24.95
C LYS A 3 -19.61 -77.18 -24.55
N ILE A 4 -19.90 -76.35 -23.55
CA ILE A 4 -19.38 -76.41 -22.16
C ILE A 4 -17.88 -76.09 -22.07
N LEU A 5 -17.51 -74.97 -21.43
CA LEU A 5 -16.57 -75.04 -20.30
C LEU A 5 -16.66 -73.82 -19.38
N THR A 6 -16.87 -74.16 -18.12
CA THR A 6 -16.93 -73.42 -16.87
C THR A 6 -15.56 -72.86 -16.48
N ALA A 7 -15.51 -71.67 -15.89
CA ALA A 7 -14.51 -71.31 -14.89
C ALA A 7 -15.06 -70.20 -13.98
N LEU A 8 -15.72 -70.66 -12.91
CA LEU A 8 -16.09 -69.87 -11.75
C LEU A 8 -14.86 -69.83 -10.84
N VAL A 9 -14.28 -68.66 -10.60
CA VAL A 9 -13.36 -68.44 -9.47
C VAL A 9 -13.90 -67.28 -8.66
N ALA A 10 -14.59 -67.63 -7.58
CA ALA A 10 -14.94 -66.73 -6.51
C ALA A 10 -13.70 -66.54 -5.62
N ILE A 11 -13.29 -65.30 -5.42
CA ILE A 11 -12.45 -64.89 -4.29
C ILE A 11 -13.23 -63.80 -3.55
N LEU A 12 -13.93 -64.21 -2.49
CA LEU A 12 -14.36 -63.33 -1.42
C LEU A 12 -13.15 -63.09 -0.51
N THR A 13 -12.75 -61.83 -0.30
CA THR A 13 -12.21 -61.37 0.98
C THR A 13 -12.32 -59.84 1.08
N SER A 14 -13.30 -59.40 1.88
CA SER A 14 -13.20 -58.37 2.92
C SER A 14 -12.44 -57.06 2.65
N GLY A 15 -13.17 -55.93 2.65
CA GLY A 15 -12.55 -54.60 2.70
C GLY A 15 -13.55 -53.46 2.91
N ILE A 16 -13.88 -53.22 4.19
CA ILE A 16 -14.08 -51.91 4.85
C ILE A 16 -14.85 -50.80 4.09
N LEU A 17 -15.95 -50.36 4.72
CA LEU A 17 -16.61 -49.09 4.50
C LEU A 17 -15.59 -47.93 4.48
N GLY A 18 -15.49 -47.24 3.35
CA GLY A 18 -14.78 -45.97 3.23
C GLY A 18 -15.68 -44.95 2.56
N LEU A 19 -16.48 -44.23 3.35
CA LEU A 19 -17.22 -43.06 2.91
C LEU A 19 -16.20 -41.92 2.65
N THR A 20 -15.67 -41.82 1.44
CA THR A 20 -14.79 -40.71 1.07
C THR A 20 -15.63 -39.46 0.81
N ALA A 21 -15.83 -38.68 1.87
CA ALA A 21 -16.22 -37.28 1.75
C ALA A 21 -15.16 -36.56 0.90
N ILE A 22 -15.51 -36.24 -0.33
CA ILE A 22 -14.72 -35.37 -1.21
C ILE A 22 -14.84 -33.96 -0.62
N SER A 23 -13.97 -33.64 0.32
CA SER A 23 -13.77 -32.27 0.77
C SER A 23 -13.17 -31.49 -0.39
N ASN A 24 -14.01 -30.79 -1.14
CA ASN A 24 -13.62 -29.72 -2.04
C ASN A 24 -13.01 -28.60 -1.20
N THR A 25 -11.75 -28.77 -0.79
CA THR A 25 -10.93 -27.65 -0.32
C THR A 25 -10.71 -26.76 -1.54
N LYS A 26 -11.55 -25.73 -1.68
CA LYS A 26 -11.21 -24.56 -2.48
C LYS A 26 -9.94 -23.98 -1.88
N THR A 27 -8.79 -24.39 -2.40
CA THR A 27 -7.55 -23.65 -2.22
C THR A 27 -7.78 -22.30 -2.88
N VAL A 28 -8.15 -21.30 -2.09
CA VAL A 28 -8.12 -19.91 -2.48
C VAL A 28 -6.65 -19.60 -2.73
N LYS A 29 -6.26 -19.58 -4.01
CA LYS A 29 -4.99 -18.95 -4.38
C LYS A 29 -5.15 -17.48 -4.00
N ALA A 30 -4.44 -17.03 -2.96
CA ALA A 30 -4.23 -15.62 -2.76
C ALA A 30 -3.62 -15.08 -4.05
N ASN A 31 -4.32 -14.20 -4.75
CA ASN A 31 -3.71 -13.48 -5.86
C ASN A 31 -2.46 -12.79 -5.31
N GLU A 32 -1.30 -13.00 -5.91
CA GLU A 32 -0.06 -12.32 -5.51
C GLU A 32 -0.25 -10.79 -5.49
N ASN A 33 -1.20 -10.28 -6.28
CA ASN A 33 -1.61 -8.87 -6.39
C ASN A 33 -2.27 -8.26 -5.14
N ASP A 34 -2.68 -9.06 -4.15
CA ASP A 34 -3.33 -8.57 -2.93
C ASP A 34 -2.41 -8.64 -1.69
N THR A 35 -1.15 -9.08 -1.86
CA THR A 35 -0.19 -9.15 -0.76
C THR A 35 0.23 -7.74 -0.34
N PRO A 36 0.13 -7.36 0.95
CA PRO A 36 0.61 -6.07 1.43
C PRO A 36 2.07 -5.81 1.07
N VAL A 37 2.40 -4.56 0.78
CA VAL A 37 3.75 -4.13 0.40
C VAL A 37 4.29 -3.17 1.45
N VAL A 38 5.39 -3.55 2.10
CA VAL A 38 6.14 -2.71 3.03
C VAL A 38 7.28 -2.03 2.27
N THR A 39 7.32 -0.70 2.27
CA THR A 39 8.39 0.09 1.68
C THR A 39 9.28 0.66 2.76
N LEU A 40 10.58 0.39 2.71
CA LEU A 40 11.56 0.76 3.73
C LEU A 40 12.61 1.71 3.15
N GLY A 41 12.83 2.82 3.84
CA GLY A 41 13.87 3.77 3.45
C GLY A 41 15.29 3.22 3.61
N THR A 42 16.19 3.56 2.67
CA THR A 42 17.60 3.12 2.69
C THR A 42 18.41 3.61 3.87
N SER A 43 17.99 4.69 4.54
CA SER A 43 18.76 5.32 5.63
C SER A 43 18.42 4.76 7.01
N LEU A 44 17.52 3.78 7.08
CA LEU A 44 17.25 3.03 8.29
C LEU A 44 18.44 2.14 8.66
N THR A 45 18.92 2.25 9.90
CA THR A 45 19.80 1.24 10.50
C THR A 45 19.08 -0.11 10.62
N SER A 46 19.82 -1.21 10.79
CA SER A 46 19.22 -2.55 10.96
C SER A 46 18.20 -2.63 12.09
N SER A 47 18.49 -1.97 13.23
CA SER A 47 17.57 -1.92 14.37
C SER A 47 16.31 -1.12 14.03
N GLN A 48 16.46 0.06 13.43
CA GLN A 48 15.33 0.87 12.99
C GLN A 48 14.49 0.17 11.93
N LYS A 49 15.12 -0.57 11.02
CA LYS A 49 14.42 -1.36 9.99
C LYS A 49 13.46 -2.35 10.62
N GLN A 50 13.91 -3.12 11.62
CA GLN A 50 13.05 -4.07 12.31
C GLN A 50 11.94 -3.37 13.10
N GLY A 51 12.25 -2.29 13.82
CA GLY A 51 11.24 -1.50 14.54
C GLY A 51 10.17 -0.93 13.61
N THR A 52 10.58 -0.45 12.44
CA THR A 52 9.69 0.10 11.41
C THR A 52 8.78 -0.99 10.84
N ILE A 53 9.33 -2.16 10.50
CA ILE A 53 8.52 -3.31 10.05
C ILE A 53 7.51 -3.69 11.11
N ASN A 54 7.95 -3.85 12.36
CA ASN A 54 7.07 -4.22 13.48
C ASN A 54 5.94 -3.19 13.66
N THR A 55 6.24 -1.90 13.50
CA THR A 55 5.25 -0.82 13.60
C THR A 55 4.24 -0.87 12.45
N LEU A 56 4.71 -1.00 11.22
CA LEU A 56 3.86 -0.96 10.02
C LEU A 56 3.00 -2.21 9.86
N THR A 57 3.43 -3.36 10.37
CA THR A 57 2.77 -4.66 10.13
C THR A 57 1.87 -5.13 11.26
N GLN A 58 1.64 -4.30 12.31
CA GLN A 58 0.78 -4.67 13.44
C GLN A 58 -0.64 -5.07 12.99
N SER A 59 -1.20 -4.33 12.02
CA SER A 59 -2.53 -4.60 11.48
C SER A 59 -2.62 -5.92 10.70
N LEU A 60 -1.49 -6.46 10.25
CA LEU A 60 -1.45 -7.69 9.45
C LEU A 60 -1.64 -8.96 10.29
N ASN A 61 -1.50 -8.89 11.62
CA ASN A 61 -1.68 -10.01 12.54
C ASN A 61 -0.92 -11.29 12.10
N GLY A 62 0.31 -11.13 11.61
CA GLY A 62 1.15 -12.24 11.13
C GLY A 62 0.91 -12.66 9.67
N SER A 63 0.05 -11.96 8.93
CA SER A 63 -0.11 -12.18 7.49
C SER A 63 1.16 -11.86 6.71
N ASN A 64 1.35 -12.53 5.58
CA ASN A 64 2.50 -12.31 4.70
C ASN A 64 2.49 -10.90 4.11
N TYR A 65 3.68 -10.38 3.85
CA TYR A 65 3.90 -9.12 3.15
C TYR A 65 5.16 -9.22 2.29
N THR A 66 5.25 -8.37 1.27
CA THR A 66 6.49 -8.18 0.51
C THR A 66 7.19 -6.91 0.96
N THR A 67 8.48 -6.79 0.65
CA THR A 67 9.26 -5.59 0.99
C THR A 67 9.89 -4.98 -0.26
N ILE A 68 9.94 -3.65 -0.30
CA ILE A 68 10.67 -2.86 -1.30
C ILE A 68 11.54 -1.85 -0.55
N THR A 69 12.74 -1.58 -1.07
CA THR A 69 13.62 -0.54 -0.54
C THR A 69 13.42 0.76 -1.33
N ILE A 70 13.33 1.88 -0.62
CA ILE A 70 13.18 3.23 -1.20
C ILE A 70 14.47 4.00 -1.00
N THR A 71 15.03 4.48 -2.10
CA THR A 71 16.33 5.15 -2.20
C THR A 71 16.17 6.65 -2.46
N GLY A 72 17.26 7.42 -2.36
CA GLY A 72 17.27 8.81 -2.80
C GLY A 72 16.90 8.97 -4.29
N ALA A 73 17.26 8.00 -5.14
CA ALA A 73 16.88 7.99 -6.55
C ALA A 73 15.36 7.84 -6.76
N ASP A 74 14.68 7.11 -5.87
CA ASP A 74 13.22 7.03 -5.89
C ASP A 74 12.58 8.38 -5.52
N LEU A 75 13.17 9.11 -4.57
CA LEU A 75 12.72 10.49 -4.27
C LEU A 75 12.86 11.39 -5.50
N VAL A 76 14.01 11.35 -6.17
CA VAL A 76 14.25 12.11 -7.41
C VAL A 76 13.20 11.76 -8.46
N LYS A 77 12.97 10.46 -8.70
CA LYS A 77 12.03 9.98 -9.71
C LYS A 77 10.60 10.44 -9.44
N TYR A 78 10.14 10.33 -8.21
CA TYR A 78 8.72 10.51 -7.89
C TYR A 78 8.35 11.91 -7.40
N LEU A 79 9.29 12.67 -6.84
CA LEU A 79 8.97 13.92 -6.13
C LEU A 79 9.60 15.16 -6.79
N ASN A 80 10.79 15.07 -7.37
CA ASN A 80 11.43 16.23 -8.01
C ASN A 80 10.66 16.85 -9.19
N PRO A 81 9.88 16.09 -10.00
CA PRO A 81 9.06 16.69 -11.07
C PRO A 81 8.08 17.78 -10.61
N SER A 82 7.92 17.99 -9.31
CA SER A 82 7.07 19.04 -8.76
C SER A 82 7.80 20.00 -7.84
N GLY A 83 9.11 20.15 -8.02
CA GLY A 83 9.87 21.22 -7.37
C GLY A 83 10.46 20.84 -6.01
N TYR A 84 10.42 19.56 -5.64
CA TYR A 84 11.33 19.05 -4.62
C TYR A 84 12.75 19.00 -5.18
N ASP A 85 13.74 19.17 -4.31
CA ASP A 85 15.16 19.20 -4.67
C ASP A 85 15.92 18.04 -3.99
N PHE A 86 15.45 16.81 -4.21
CA PHE A 86 16.15 15.63 -3.76
C PHE A 86 17.29 15.27 -4.71
N THR A 87 18.28 14.52 -4.19
CA THR A 87 19.38 13.95 -4.97
C THR A 87 19.41 12.44 -4.76
N ASN A 88 20.18 11.72 -5.60
CA ASN A 88 20.37 10.27 -5.41
C ASN A 88 20.98 9.91 -4.04
N ASN A 89 21.63 10.87 -3.37
CA ASN A 89 22.25 10.72 -2.06
C ASN A 89 21.34 11.19 -0.91
N SER A 90 20.13 11.67 -1.19
CA SER A 90 19.18 12.09 -0.16
C SER A 90 18.82 10.92 0.76
N GLY A 91 18.82 11.18 2.06
CA GLY A 91 18.48 10.18 3.05
C GLY A 91 16.98 9.87 3.08
N VAL A 92 16.63 8.62 3.35
CA VAL A 92 15.26 8.10 3.36
C VAL A 92 15.02 7.33 4.66
N TRP A 93 14.30 7.95 5.60
CA TRP A 93 13.98 7.35 6.90
C TRP A 93 12.49 7.00 7.08
N SER A 94 11.60 7.74 6.43
CA SER A 94 10.17 7.43 6.46
C SER A 94 9.85 6.21 5.58
N SER A 95 8.85 5.44 5.99
CA SER A 95 8.49 4.15 5.42
C SER A 95 6.97 3.98 5.45
N ALA A 96 6.45 3.07 4.63
CA ALA A 96 5.03 2.84 4.51
C ALA A 96 4.70 1.35 4.35
N MET A 97 3.47 0.97 4.71
CA MET A 97 2.87 -0.29 4.30
C MET A 97 1.57 0.02 3.57
N ILE A 98 1.41 -0.62 2.42
CA ILE A 98 0.27 -0.43 1.54
C ILE A 98 -0.46 -1.76 1.45
N GLN A 99 -1.75 -1.74 1.77
CA GLN A 99 -2.63 -2.88 1.66
C GLN A 99 -3.82 -2.51 0.78
N LYS A 100 -4.03 -3.28 -0.29
CA LYS A 100 -5.20 -3.11 -1.15
C LYS A 100 -6.47 -3.46 -0.37
N THR A 101 -7.51 -2.65 -0.54
CA THR A 101 -8.83 -2.89 0.08
C THR A 101 -9.86 -3.22 -0.99
N SER A 102 -11.09 -3.55 -0.54
CA SER A 102 -12.18 -3.85 -1.44
C SER A 102 -12.57 -2.61 -2.26
N SER A 103 -13.07 -2.81 -3.47
CA SER A 103 -13.50 -1.68 -4.31
C SER A 103 -14.59 -0.86 -3.62
N GLY A 104 -14.43 0.46 -3.62
CA GLY A 104 -15.32 1.41 -2.95
C GLY A 104 -14.97 1.68 -1.48
N SER A 105 -13.95 1.03 -0.92
CA SER A 105 -13.43 1.33 0.42
C SER A 105 -12.74 2.69 0.49
N GLY A 106 -12.23 3.19 -0.64
CA GLY A 106 -11.48 4.42 -0.69
C GLY A 106 -10.07 4.28 -0.10
N ILE A 107 -9.39 5.42 0.06
CA ILE A 107 -8.05 5.48 0.63
C ILE A 107 -8.13 5.90 2.10
N ASN A 108 -7.60 5.06 2.99
CA ASN A 108 -7.43 5.34 4.42
C ASN A 108 -5.95 5.47 4.74
N VAL A 109 -5.57 6.52 5.45
CA VAL A 109 -4.17 6.77 5.81
C VAL A 109 -4.00 6.83 7.31
N HIS A 110 -3.04 6.07 7.81
CA HIS A 110 -2.70 5.98 9.23
C HIS A 110 -1.24 6.35 9.44
N ILE A 111 -0.99 7.49 10.09
CA ILE A 111 0.36 7.85 10.56
C ILE A 111 0.57 7.20 11.93
N LEU A 112 1.44 6.20 11.99
CA LEU A 112 1.69 5.39 13.17
C LEU A 112 2.87 5.93 13.98
N PRO A 113 2.73 6.05 15.31
CA PRO A 113 3.84 6.40 16.18
C PRO A 113 4.95 5.34 16.16
N TYR A 114 6.20 5.76 16.06
CA TYR A 114 7.36 4.90 16.26
C TYR A 114 7.90 5.12 17.67
N ASN A 115 7.97 4.07 18.48
CA ASN A 115 8.32 4.16 19.91
C ASN A 115 7.51 5.22 20.68
N GLY A 116 6.21 5.36 20.37
CA GLY A 116 5.32 6.31 21.04
C GLY A 116 5.34 7.73 20.48
N HIS A 117 6.13 8.02 19.44
CA HIS A 117 6.24 9.36 18.86
C HIS A 117 5.77 9.40 17.39
N ASN A 118 4.95 10.39 17.05
CA ASN A 118 4.70 10.72 15.65
C ASN A 118 5.91 11.47 15.08
N ASN A 119 6.63 10.83 14.17
CA ASN A 119 7.86 11.35 13.57
C ASN A 119 7.65 11.93 12.16
N ILE A 120 6.42 11.97 11.64
CA ILE A 120 6.12 12.62 10.36
C ILE A 120 5.78 14.08 10.63
N THR A 121 6.62 14.99 10.17
CA THR A 121 6.57 16.41 10.56
C THR A 121 5.81 17.31 9.59
N THR A 122 5.66 16.88 8.34
CA THR A 122 5.18 17.77 7.26
C THR A 122 3.99 17.18 6.52
N ILE A 123 4.13 15.97 5.96
CA ILE A 123 3.07 15.38 5.13
C ILE A 123 1.99 14.78 6.03
N THR A 124 0.79 15.35 5.94
CA THR A 124 -0.39 14.91 6.68
C THR A 124 -1.06 13.70 6.03
N ALA A 125 -1.89 12.98 6.80
CA ALA A 125 -2.68 11.85 6.29
C ALA A 125 -3.56 12.23 5.07
N ASN A 126 -4.13 13.44 5.08
CA ASN A 126 -4.93 13.94 3.95
C ASN A 126 -4.08 14.22 2.71
N GLN A 127 -2.85 14.69 2.88
CA GLN A 127 -1.93 14.89 1.75
C GLN A 127 -1.51 13.57 1.13
N TYR A 128 -1.16 12.56 1.92
CA TYR A 128 -0.93 11.20 1.41
C TYR A 128 -2.14 10.66 0.64
N LYS A 129 -3.33 10.82 1.21
CA LYS A 129 -4.59 10.39 0.59
C LYS A 129 -4.81 11.05 -0.76
N ASN A 130 -4.72 12.37 -0.84
CA ASN A 130 -4.97 13.11 -2.06
C ASN A 130 -3.92 12.81 -3.13
N ALA A 131 -2.65 12.71 -2.73
CA ALA A 131 -1.57 12.39 -3.63
C ALA A 131 -1.72 10.97 -4.21
N ALA A 132 -2.10 9.99 -3.37
CA ALA A 132 -2.41 8.64 -3.81
C ALA A 132 -3.60 8.63 -4.80
N LEU A 133 -4.68 9.34 -4.47
CA LEU A 133 -5.86 9.44 -5.32
C LEU A 133 -5.52 10.01 -6.71
N THR A 134 -4.76 11.09 -6.76
CA THR A 134 -4.36 11.72 -8.04
C THR A 134 -3.40 10.85 -8.83
N ALA A 135 -2.58 10.03 -8.16
CA ALA A 135 -1.74 9.03 -8.80
C ALA A 135 -2.54 7.85 -9.39
N GLY A 136 -3.84 7.74 -9.11
CA GLY A 136 -4.72 6.70 -9.64
C GLY A 136 -4.98 5.54 -8.66
N ILE A 137 -4.62 5.71 -7.39
CA ILE A 137 -4.93 4.73 -6.33
C ILE A 137 -6.34 5.01 -5.83
N SER A 138 -7.24 4.01 -5.87
CA SER A 138 -8.64 4.20 -5.45
C SER A 138 -8.94 3.59 -4.08
N ASP A 139 -8.44 2.40 -3.80
CA ASP A 139 -8.86 1.57 -2.67
C ASP A 139 -7.65 0.94 -1.96
N ALA A 140 -7.25 1.54 -0.83
CA ALA A 140 -6.20 1.00 0.02
C ALA A 140 -6.12 1.60 1.41
N ASP A 141 -5.56 0.79 2.32
CA ASP A 141 -5.05 1.24 3.59
C ASP A 141 -3.55 1.52 3.46
N ILE A 142 -3.14 2.73 3.85
CA ILE A 142 -1.76 3.21 3.80
C ILE A 142 -1.33 3.52 5.23
N TYR A 143 -0.38 2.75 5.74
CA TYR A 143 0.22 2.97 7.04
C TYR A 143 1.57 3.63 6.85
N VAL A 144 1.86 4.70 7.58
CA VAL A 144 3.08 5.48 7.45
C VAL A 144 3.76 5.59 8.80
N THR A 145 5.07 5.45 8.84
CA THR A 145 5.85 5.73 10.05
C THR A 145 7.26 6.20 9.71
N SER A 146 8.00 6.68 10.70
CA SER A 146 9.41 7.00 10.56
C SER A 146 10.14 6.74 11.87
N ALA A 147 11.36 6.19 11.77
CA ALA A 147 12.21 5.96 12.93
C ALA A 147 12.81 7.25 13.51
N THR A 148 12.80 8.34 12.74
CA THR A 148 13.33 9.66 13.12
C THR A 148 12.40 10.78 12.62
N PRO A 149 12.36 11.95 13.28
CA PRO A 149 11.60 13.10 12.79
C PRO A 149 12.02 13.47 11.36
N ILE A 150 11.06 13.46 10.42
CA ILE A 150 11.30 13.74 9.00
C ILE A 150 9.99 14.17 8.32
N ASP A 151 10.09 14.79 7.15
CA ASP A 151 8.95 15.34 6.42
C ASP A 151 7.90 14.29 5.98
N GLY A 152 8.33 13.05 5.69
CA GLY A 152 7.49 11.96 5.20
C GLY A 152 7.66 11.63 3.71
N SER A 153 8.57 12.30 3.00
CA SER A 153 8.75 12.15 1.55
C SER A 153 9.16 10.73 1.13
N GLY A 154 9.98 10.04 1.94
CA GLY A 154 10.34 8.63 1.75
C GLY A 154 9.14 7.69 1.71
N ALA A 155 8.21 7.85 2.66
CA ALA A 155 6.97 7.08 2.66
C ALA A 155 6.09 7.39 1.44
N LEU A 156 6.03 8.65 1.00
CA LEU A 156 5.22 9.03 -0.18
C LEU A 156 5.77 8.41 -1.47
N ALA A 157 7.09 8.48 -1.66
CA ALA A 157 7.77 7.76 -2.75
C ALA A 157 7.55 6.25 -2.66
N GLY A 158 7.54 5.71 -1.44
CA GLY A 158 7.20 4.31 -1.15
C GLY A 158 5.80 3.92 -1.62
N VAL A 159 4.79 4.75 -1.36
CA VAL A 159 3.42 4.55 -1.86
C VAL A 159 3.43 4.42 -3.38
N TYR A 160 4.07 5.33 -4.11
CA TYR A 160 4.12 5.23 -5.58
C TYR A 160 4.90 4.01 -6.06
N ALA A 161 6.04 3.71 -5.44
CA ALA A 161 6.86 2.56 -5.82
C ALA A 161 6.13 1.23 -5.61
N ALA A 162 5.41 1.06 -4.50
CA ALA A 162 4.63 -0.13 -4.21
C ALA A 162 3.55 -0.38 -5.27
N TYR A 163 2.85 0.68 -5.68
CA TYR A 163 1.81 0.58 -6.69
C TYR A 163 2.35 0.32 -8.09
N ALA A 164 3.46 0.98 -8.46
CA ALA A 164 4.14 0.74 -9.74
C ALA A 164 4.64 -0.72 -9.87
N LYS A 165 5.03 -1.36 -8.76
CA LYS A 165 5.52 -2.75 -8.76
C LYS A 165 4.39 -3.78 -8.95
N ASN A 166 3.19 -3.51 -8.44
CA ASN A 166 2.04 -4.43 -8.51
C ASN A 166 1.33 -4.43 -9.88
N GLY A 167 2.05 -4.11 -10.97
CA GLY A 167 1.50 -4.12 -12.33
C GLY A 167 0.50 -3.00 -12.65
N ASN A 168 0.18 -2.14 -11.68
CA ASN A 168 -0.56 -0.92 -11.94
C ASN A 168 0.43 0.08 -12.52
N SER A 169 0.37 0.35 -13.83
CA SER A 169 1.16 1.42 -14.41
C SER A 169 0.66 2.75 -13.86
N LEU A 170 1.25 3.22 -12.77
CA LEU A 170 1.08 4.62 -12.39
C LEU A 170 1.66 5.45 -13.53
N ASN A 171 0.81 6.26 -14.17
CA ASN A 171 1.28 7.15 -15.21
C ASN A 171 2.16 8.21 -14.54
N GLN A 172 3.39 8.42 -15.04
CA GLN A 172 4.25 9.49 -14.51
C GLN A 172 3.55 10.85 -14.59
N ASN A 173 2.65 11.07 -15.55
CA ASN A 173 1.82 12.28 -15.62
C ASN A 173 0.85 12.37 -14.43
N GLN A 174 0.27 11.27 -13.98
CA GLN A 174 -0.60 11.23 -12.78
C GLN A 174 0.20 11.50 -11.51
N ILE A 175 1.41 10.94 -11.41
CA ILE A 175 2.32 11.23 -10.29
C ILE A 175 2.70 12.71 -10.29
N ASN A 176 3.11 13.26 -11.43
CA ASN A 176 3.46 14.67 -11.57
C ASN A 176 2.26 15.59 -11.24
N ALA A 177 1.05 15.20 -11.66
CA ALA A 177 -0.18 15.92 -11.31
C ALA A 177 -0.45 15.87 -9.79
N ALA A 178 -0.30 14.70 -9.16
CA ALA A 178 -0.48 14.51 -7.71
C ALA A 178 0.44 15.40 -6.91
N GLN A 179 1.69 15.48 -7.35
CA GLN A 179 2.72 16.29 -6.72
C GLN A 179 2.51 17.79 -6.96
N THR A 180 2.11 18.20 -8.18
CA THR A 180 1.74 19.60 -8.49
C THR A 180 0.56 20.05 -7.64
N GLU A 181 -0.43 19.19 -7.48
CA GLU A 181 -1.57 19.43 -6.61
C GLU A 181 -1.12 19.58 -5.16
N MET A 182 -0.32 18.65 -4.63
CA MET A 182 0.17 18.73 -3.25
C MET A 182 0.92 20.04 -2.96
N ASN A 183 1.75 20.49 -3.90
CA ASN A 183 2.45 21.78 -3.79
C ASN A 183 1.49 22.98 -3.83
N THR A 184 0.52 22.96 -4.74
CA THR A 184 -0.51 23.99 -4.83
C THR A 184 -1.31 24.07 -3.53
N LEU A 185 -1.76 22.94 -3.00
CA LEU A 185 -2.52 22.87 -1.74
C LEU A 185 -1.67 23.30 -0.55
N SER A 186 -0.40 22.92 -0.50
CA SER A 186 0.55 23.37 0.53
C SER A 186 0.76 24.89 0.49
N LYS A 187 0.87 25.48 -0.71
CA LYS A 187 0.98 26.93 -0.90
C LYS A 187 -0.29 27.66 -0.45
N ILE A 188 -1.46 27.16 -0.83
CA ILE A 188 -2.75 27.71 -0.37
C ILE A 188 -2.84 27.64 1.16
N THR A 189 -2.47 26.49 1.75
CA THR A 189 -2.44 26.29 3.21
C THR A 189 -1.54 27.30 3.90
N SER A 190 -0.32 27.44 3.40
CA SER A 190 0.66 28.38 3.96
C SER A 190 0.18 29.84 3.87
N GLN A 191 -0.45 30.22 2.75
CA GLN A 191 -0.98 31.58 2.52
C GLN A 191 -2.25 31.91 3.32
N ASN A 192 -2.96 30.90 3.83
CA ASN A 192 -4.21 31.06 4.57
C ASN A 192 -4.10 30.60 6.03
N LYS A 193 -2.89 30.32 6.51
CA LYS A 193 -2.64 29.95 7.90
C LYS A 193 -3.14 31.05 8.85
N GLY A 194 -3.99 30.66 9.80
CA GLY A 194 -4.54 31.57 10.80
C GLY A 194 -5.65 32.51 10.31
N LYS A 195 -6.17 32.31 9.08
CA LYS A 195 -7.36 33.04 8.62
C LYS A 195 -8.63 32.37 9.10
N ASP A 196 -9.57 33.18 9.58
CA ASP A 196 -10.88 32.69 10.02
C ASP A 196 -11.62 31.97 8.89
N GLY A 197 -12.19 30.81 9.21
CA GLY A 197 -12.95 29.99 8.26
C GLY A 197 -12.11 29.12 7.31
N TYR A 198 -10.77 29.18 7.38
CA TYR A 198 -9.90 28.28 6.63
C TYR A 198 -9.53 27.02 7.42
N SER A 199 -9.63 25.85 6.79
CA SER A 199 -8.96 24.64 7.26
C SER A 199 -8.49 23.77 6.10
N ASP A 200 -7.35 23.10 6.30
CA ASP A 200 -6.78 22.13 5.36
C ASP A 200 -7.79 21.02 5.04
N ALA A 201 -8.59 20.62 6.03
CA ALA A 201 -9.62 19.61 5.87
C ALA A 201 -10.73 20.06 4.89
N GLN A 202 -11.22 21.30 5.02
CA GLN A 202 -12.23 21.84 4.12
C GLN A 202 -11.70 21.96 2.68
N LEU A 203 -10.47 22.46 2.51
CA LEU A 203 -9.85 22.55 1.20
C LEU A 203 -9.70 21.15 0.55
N ASN A 204 -9.14 20.19 1.29
CA ASN A 204 -8.95 18.83 0.79
C ASN A 204 -10.29 18.16 0.44
N ASN A 205 -11.33 18.36 1.24
CA ASN A 205 -12.68 17.83 0.96
C ASN A 205 -13.30 18.47 -0.28
N ALA A 206 -13.15 19.78 -0.48
CA ALA A 206 -13.64 20.47 -1.66
C ALA A 206 -12.99 19.95 -2.95
N ILE A 207 -11.67 19.74 -2.93
CA ILE A 207 -10.92 19.20 -4.07
C ILE A 207 -11.32 17.74 -4.36
N ALA A 208 -11.49 16.91 -3.33
CA ALA A 208 -11.96 15.55 -3.49
C ALA A 208 -13.39 15.51 -4.07
N GLY A 209 -14.28 16.41 -3.63
CA GLY A 209 -15.62 16.58 -4.18
C GLY A 209 -15.61 16.96 -5.66
N ALA A 210 -14.83 17.98 -6.03
CA ALA A 210 -14.69 18.42 -7.42
C ALA A 210 -14.19 17.30 -8.34
N LYS A 211 -13.18 16.53 -7.91
CA LYS A 211 -12.69 15.36 -8.67
C LYS A 211 -13.76 14.28 -8.86
N LYS A 212 -14.55 14.01 -7.82
CA LYS A 212 -15.63 13.04 -7.88
C LYS A 212 -16.72 13.48 -8.86
N GLU A 213 -16.99 14.78 -8.97
CA GLU A 213 -17.93 15.31 -9.97
C GLU A 213 -17.36 15.25 -11.39
N MET A 214 -16.08 15.54 -11.58
CA MET A 214 -15.41 15.44 -12.88
C MET A 214 -15.28 14.00 -13.41
N ALA A 215 -15.31 13.02 -12.53
CA ALA A 215 -15.23 11.60 -12.89
C ALA A 215 -16.57 10.96 -13.24
N LYS A 216 -17.69 11.69 -13.12
CA LYS A 216 -19.03 11.27 -13.55
C LYS A 216 -19.26 11.64 -15.01
#